data_AF-A0AA41W5Z2-F1
#
_entry.id   AF-A0AA41W5Z2-F1
#
_cell.length_a   1.000
_cell.length_b   1.000
_cell.length_c   1.000
_cell.angle_alpha   90.00
_cell.angle_beta   90.00
_cell.angle_gamma   90.00
#
_symmetry.space_group_name_H-M   'P 1'
#
loop_
_entity.id
_entity.type
_entity.pdbx_description
1 polymer ?
#
loop_
_entity_poly.entity_id
_entity_poly.type
_entity_poly.pdbx_seq_one_letter_code
_entity_poly.pdbx_strand_id
1 'polypeptide(L)'
;MSRLWAVVCLCAAIFQTYAKPLLIPSKELHSEFLIEAWKPNAPSIVVFKDPNCGYCIKALQNLERYQDFNVFMFWSPILGASSVAKVNDIFECSDPLSLDVFSAVVNRQPVLCNDADGGKTLRLRTLNDAMISNYDPNSVPSYYFGGQRVNVSSLERFQKDIIRNIMPVQLDWSRYEPIRIDQQGHQGLANAIVFMPASRPNKVDVAALLKNDIRYNWYIAGEQCEASACDQDIHAKASSELRLLLNVTNTEQPTVVINGMVIQPERYAYYLHADVIDTLQGLTAG
;
A
#
# COMPACT_ATOMS: atom_id res chain seq x y z
N MET A 1 52.06 34.05 -31.97
CA MET A 1 50.78 34.51 -31.39
C MET A 1 49.82 33.33 -31.37
N SER A 2 49.80 32.59 -30.26
CA SER A 2 48.93 31.43 -30.01
C SER A 2 47.56 31.90 -29.51
N ARG A 3 46.47 31.34 -30.03
CA ARG A 3 45.13 31.48 -29.46
C ARG A 3 44.64 30.11 -29.01
N LEU A 4 44.70 29.86 -27.71
CA LEU A 4 43.99 28.76 -27.03
C LEU A 4 42.49 29.11 -27.02
N TRP A 5 41.66 28.19 -27.51
CA TRP A 5 40.22 28.21 -27.25
C TRP A 5 39.94 27.29 -26.06
N ALA A 6 39.48 27.87 -24.95
CA ALA A 6 39.00 27.14 -23.80
C ALA A 6 37.56 26.65 -24.09
N VAL A 7 37.38 25.35 -24.18
CA VAL A 7 36.05 24.71 -24.21
C VAL A 7 35.57 24.64 -22.76
N VAL A 8 34.62 25.50 -22.41
CA VAL A 8 33.91 25.44 -21.13
C VAL A 8 32.86 24.34 -21.24
N CYS A 9 33.12 23.21 -20.59
CA CYS A 9 32.18 22.11 -20.48
C CYS A 9 31.16 22.43 -19.38
N LEU A 10 29.95 22.85 -19.78
CA LEU A 10 28.84 23.11 -18.87
C LEU A 10 28.26 21.75 -18.42
N CYS A 11 28.71 21.23 -17.27
CA CYS A 11 28.04 20.10 -16.63
C CYS A 11 26.72 20.58 -16.03
N ALA A 12 25.61 20.35 -16.72
CA ALA A 12 24.28 20.49 -16.15
C ALA A 12 24.08 19.36 -15.12
N ALA A 13 24.11 19.71 -13.84
CA ALA A 13 23.73 18.79 -12.77
C ALA A 13 22.21 18.51 -12.88
N ILE A 14 21.87 17.31 -13.32
CA ILE A 14 20.48 16.82 -13.32
C ILE A 14 20.15 16.49 -11.87
N PHE A 15 19.48 17.40 -11.17
CA PHE A 15 18.86 17.10 -9.88
C PHE A 15 17.64 16.21 -10.13
N GLN A 16 17.79 14.91 -9.87
CA GLN A 16 16.65 14.00 -9.81
C GLN A 16 15.79 14.37 -8.59
N THR A 17 14.63 14.98 -8.84
CA THR A 17 13.63 15.20 -7.79
C THR A 17 12.92 13.87 -7.53
N TYR A 18 13.36 13.15 -6.51
CA TYR A 18 12.65 11.97 -6.01
C TYR A 18 11.29 12.42 -5.47
N ALA A 19 10.21 11.93 -6.09
CA ALA A 19 8.86 12.20 -5.61
C ALA A 19 8.71 11.62 -4.20
N LYS A 20 8.26 12.46 -3.25
CA LYS A 20 8.02 12.03 -1.87
C LYS A 20 6.97 10.90 -1.88
N PRO A 21 7.22 9.75 -1.21
CA PRO A 21 6.25 8.68 -1.16
C PRO A 21 4.97 9.16 -0.45
N LEU A 22 3.82 8.73 -0.98
CA LEU A 22 2.52 9.06 -0.38
C LEU A 22 2.34 8.32 0.95
N LEU A 23 1.69 8.99 1.89
CA LEU A 23 1.34 8.48 3.21
C LEU A 23 0.31 7.38 3.05
N ILE A 24 0.59 6.20 3.57
CA ILE A 24 -0.37 5.11 3.55
C ILE A 24 -1.13 5.08 4.88
N PRO A 25 -2.47 4.99 4.86
CA PRO A 25 -3.23 4.91 6.09
C PRO A 25 -3.08 3.53 6.75
N SER A 26 -2.86 3.52 8.06
CA SER A 26 -2.84 2.32 8.90
C SER A 26 -4.12 2.18 9.73
N LYS A 27 -4.39 0.95 10.18
CA LYS A 27 -5.49 0.64 11.09
C LYS A 27 -5.38 1.42 12.40
N GLU A 28 -4.19 1.51 12.98
CA GLU A 28 -3.95 2.11 14.30
C GLU A 28 -4.29 3.60 14.33
N LEU A 29 -4.03 4.30 13.21
CA LEU A 29 -4.20 5.74 13.13
C LEU A 29 -5.50 6.14 12.42
N HIS A 30 -5.95 5.37 11.42
CA HIS A 30 -7.03 5.74 10.51
C HIS A 30 -8.23 4.79 10.56
N SER A 31 -8.41 3.98 11.61
CA SER A 31 -9.54 3.04 11.70
C SER A 31 -10.92 3.68 11.53
N GLU A 32 -11.08 4.93 11.95
CA GLU A 32 -12.33 5.72 11.83
C GLU A 32 -12.63 6.16 10.38
N PHE A 33 -11.68 5.94 9.46
CA PHE A 33 -11.86 6.17 8.03
C PHE A 33 -12.12 4.87 7.25
N LEU A 34 -12.24 3.74 7.94
CA LEU A 34 -12.64 2.50 7.29
C LEU A 34 -14.14 2.48 7.06
N ILE A 35 -14.55 2.16 5.82
CA ILE A 35 -15.97 2.01 5.48
C ILE A 35 -16.59 0.76 6.15
N GLU A 36 -15.78 -0.28 6.36
CA GLU A 36 -16.18 -1.54 6.98
C GLU A 36 -15.16 -1.96 8.04
N ALA A 37 -15.49 -2.95 8.86
CA ALA A 37 -14.54 -3.49 9.84
C ALA A 37 -13.24 -3.97 9.17
N TRP A 38 -12.11 -3.72 9.85
CA TRP A 38 -10.78 -4.11 9.38
C TRP A 38 -10.66 -5.62 9.13
N LYS A 39 -10.09 -5.98 7.98
CA LYS A 39 -9.83 -7.34 7.52
C LYS A 39 -8.32 -7.57 7.44
N PRO A 40 -7.70 -8.32 8.37
CA PRO A 40 -6.22 -8.46 8.45
C PRO A 40 -5.53 -8.92 7.16
N ASN A 41 -6.21 -9.71 6.34
CA ASN A 41 -5.64 -10.30 5.13
C ASN A 41 -6.11 -9.60 3.84
N ALA A 42 -6.90 -8.53 3.96
CA ALA A 42 -7.39 -7.80 2.81
C ALA A 42 -6.42 -6.68 2.39
N PRO A 43 -6.17 -6.48 1.08
CA PRO A 43 -5.44 -5.33 0.59
C PRO A 43 -6.10 -4.01 1.00
N SER A 44 -5.28 -3.00 1.31
CA SER A 44 -5.79 -1.67 1.65
C SER A 44 -5.83 -0.76 0.43
N ILE A 45 -6.92 0.01 0.29
CA ILE A 45 -7.05 1.05 -0.73
C ILE A 45 -7.40 2.39 -0.09
N VAL A 46 -6.91 3.46 -0.69
CA VAL A 46 -7.26 4.84 -0.33
C VAL A 46 -8.24 5.38 -1.33
N VAL A 47 -9.33 5.95 -0.86
CA VAL A 47 -10.39 6.50 -1.72
C VAL A 47 -10.69 7.93 -1.30
N PHE A 48 -10.62 8.85 -2.25
CA PHE A 48 -11.06 10.23 -2.04
C PHE A 48 -12.40 10.45 -2.71
N LYS A 49 -13.35 11.00 -1.95
CA LYS A 49 -14.68 11.33 -2.44
C LYS A 49 -15.05 12.76 -2.08
N ASP A 50 -15.74 13.43 -2.99
CA ASP A 50 -16.36 14.73 -2.73
C ASP A 50 -17.86 14.52 -2.49
N PRO A 51 -18.47 15.14 -1.45
CA PRO A 51 -19.87 14.91 -1.12
C PRO A 51 -20.86 15.43 -2.18
N ASN A 52 -20.46 16.37 -3.04
CA ASN A 52 -21.30 16.89 -4.12
C ASN A 52 -21.01 16.24 -5.48
N CYS A 53 -20.01 15.36 -5.57
CA CYS A 53 -19.68 14.71 -6.83
C CYS A 53 -20.68 13.59 -7.17
N GLY A 54 -21.37 13.72 -8.30
CA GLY A 54 -22.33 12.70 -8.76
C GLY A 54 -21.74 11.30 -8.93
N TYR A 55 -20.48 11.19 -9.37
CA TYR A 55 -19.79 9.89 -9.44
C TYR A 55 -19.40 9.35 -8.06
N CYS A 56 -19.09 10.22 -7.10
CA CYS A 56 -18.84 9.82 -5.72
C CYS A 56 -20.13 9.28 -5.08
N ILE A 57 -21.26 9.96 -5.27
CA ILE A 57 -22.58 9.51 -4.80
C ILE A 57 -22.91 8.13 -5.36
N LYS A 58 -22.75 7.93 -6.68
CA LYS A 58 -22.95 6.60 -7.30
C LYS A 58 -22.02 5.54 -6.70
N ALA A 59 -20.78 5.90 -6.38
CA ALA A 59 -19.83 4.97 -5.78
C ALA A 59 -20.19 4.64 -4.31
N LEU A 60 -20.76 5.59 -3.56
CA LEU A 60 -21.28 5.35 -2.20
C LEU A 60 -22.51 4.44 -2.19
N GLN A 61 -23.28 4.41 -3.28
CA GLN A 61 -24.41 3.48 -3.42
C GLN A 61 -23.97 2.04 -3.75
N ASN A 62 -22.72 1.84 -4.20
CA ASN A 62 -22.20 0.55 -4.68
C ASN A 62 -20.95 0.13 -3.92
N LEU A 63 -20.98 0.22 -2.58
CA LEU A 63 -19.81 -0.11 -1.73
C LEU A 63 -19.40 -1.58 -1.79
N GLU A 64 -20.34 -2.47 -2.11
CA GLU A 64 -20.12 -3.91 -2.31
C GLU A 64 -18.97 -4.22 -3.30
N ARG A 65 -18.68 -3.32 -4.24
CA ARG A 65 -17.56 -3.46 -5.19
C ARG A 65 -16.20 -3.47 -4.52
N TYR A 66 -16.11 -3.06 -3.26
CA TYR A 66 -14.87 -2.96 -2.50
C TYR A 66 -14.84 -3.87 -1.27
N GLN A 67 -15.80 -4.80 -1.13
CA GLN A 67 -15.94 -5.65 0.06
C GLN A 67 -14.71 -6.53 0.35
N ASP A 68 -13.84 -6.77 -0.63
CA ASP A 68 -12.63 -7.59 -0.44
C ASP A 68 -11.39 -6.75 -0.07
N PHE A 69 -11.56 -5.45 0.18
CA PHE A 69 -10.50 -4.51 0.53
C PHE A 69 -10.74 -3.87 1.90
N ASN A 70 -9.65 -3.42 2.53
CA ASN A 70 -9.72 -2.41 3.59
C ASN A 70 -9.80 -1.03 2.93
N VAL A 71 -11.00 -0.45 2.89
CA VAL A 71 -11.23 0.82 2.20
C VAL A 71 -11.12 1.97 3.18
N PHE A 72 -10.03 2.71 3.10
CA PHE A 72 -9.88 3.98 3.80
C PHE A 72 -10.44 5.11 2.94
N MET A 73 -11.53 5.73 3.39
CA MET A 73 -12.20 6.79 2.65
C MET A 73 -11.98 8.16 3.31
N PHE A 74 -11.57 9.12 2.50
CA PHE A 74 -11.36 10.51 2.91
C PHE A 74 -12.25 11.46 2.09
N TRP A 75 -12.75 12.49 2.75
CA TRP A 75 -13.64 13.49 2.14
C TRP A 75 -12.82 14.63 1.53
N SER A 76 -12.70 14.67 0.20
CA SER A 76 -11.92 15.65 -0.54
C SER A 76 -12.82 16.69 -1.25
N PRO A 77 -12.96 17.92 -0.72
CA PRO A 77 -13.90 18.92 -1.21
C PRO A 77 -13.36 19.73 -2.40
N ILE A 78 -13.05 19.07 -3.52
CA ILE A 78 -12.40 19.72 -4.68
C ILE A 78 -13.39 20.40 -5.65
N LEU A 79 -14.70 20.22 -5.46
CA LEU A 79 -15.72 20.81 -6.36
C LEU A 79 -16.17 22.23 -5.95
N GLY A 80 -15.47 22.85 -5.01
CA GLY A 80 -15.66 24.26 -4.65
C GLY A 80 -16.34 24.48 -3.30
N ALA A 81 -16.82 25.70 -3.08
CA ALA A 81 -17.25 26.18 -1.77
C ALA A 81 -18.37 25.35 -1.13
N SER A 82 -19.33 24.85 -1.93
CA SER A 82 -20.40 24.00 -1.41
C SER A 82 -19.89 22.65 -0.91
N SER A 83 -18.85 22.09 -1.52
CA SER A 83 -18.23 20.85 -1.05
C SER A 83 -17.42 21.09 0.22
N VAL A 84 -16.71 22.22 0.30
CA VAL A 84 -15.99 22.61 1.52
C VAL A 84 -16.95 22.77 2.70
N ALA A 85 -18.05 23.50 2.51
CA ALA A 85 -19.08 23.67 3.53
C ALA A 85 -19.64 22.31 3.98
N LYS A 86 -19.99 21.45 3.02
CA LYS A 86 -20.52 20.12 3.31
C LYS A 86 -19.55 19.23 4.07
N VAL A 87 -18.25 19.27 3.74
CA VAL A 87 -17.22 18.53 4.47
C VAL A 87 -17.04 19.09 5.89
N ASN A 88 -17.16 20.41 6.08
CA ASN A 88 -17.18 20.98 7.43
C ASN A 88 -18.35 20.40 8.25
N ASP A 89 -19.58 20.39 7.71
CA ASP A 89 -20.75 19.81 8.39
C ASP A 89 -20.54 18.32 8.73
N ILE A 90 -19.94 17.55 7.80
CA ILE A 90 -19.61 16.12 8.03
C ILE A 90 -18.66 15.95 9.21
N PHE A 91 -17.62 16.78 9.28
CA PHE A 91 -16.71 16.83 10.41
C PHE A 91 -17.26 17.71 11.55
N GLU A 92 -18.58 17.79 11.75
CA GLU A 92 -19.18 18.10 13.04
C GLU A 92 -19.68 16.81 13.74
N CYS A 93 -19.87 15.72 12.98
CA CYS A 93 -20.33 14.43 13.48
C CYS A 93 -19.20 13.68 14.21
N SER A 94 -19.57 12.84 15.17
CA SER A 94 -18.60 11.99 15.88
C SER A 94 -18.00 10.89 14.99
N ASP A 95 -18.74 10.49 13.95
CA ASP A 95 -18.34 9.54 12.91
C ASP A 95 -18.66 10.12 11.50
N PRO A 96 -17.63 10.56 10.75
CA PRO A 96 -17.77 11.16 9.44
C PRO A 96 -18.08 10.13 8.32
N LEU A 97 -18.07 8.84 8.62
CA LEU A 97 -18.45 7.75 7.69
C LEU A 97 -19.70 6.99 8.15
N SER A 98 -20.42 7.52 9.14
CA SER A 98 -21.66 6.91 9.62
C SER A 98 -22.72 6.77 8.53
N LEU A 99 -23.64 5.82 8.73
CA LEU A 99 -24.74 5.58 7.79
C LEU A 99 -25.61 6.83 7.59
N ASP A 100 -25.80 7.64 8.64
CA ASP A 100 -26.59 8.88 8.56
C ASP A 100 -25.89 9.93 7.69
N VAL A 101 -24.56 10.08 7.83
CA VAL A 101 -23.76 10.95 6.95
C VAL A 101 -23.84 10.47 5.51
N PHE A 102 -23.65 9.18 5.26
CA PHE A 102 -23.73 8.61 3.92
C PHE A 102 -25.13 8.79 3.31
N SER A 103 -26.18 8.54 4.08
CA SER A 103 -27.56 8.75 3.66
C SER A 103 -27.82 10.21 3.29
N ALA A 104 -27.38 11.16 4.13
CA ALA A 104 -27.53 12.59 3.84
C ALA A 104 -26.78 13.00 2.56
N VAL A 105 -25.55 12.53 2.37
CA VAL A 105 -24.76 12.82 1.16
C VAL A 105 -25.40 12.20 -0.10
N VAL A 106 -25.78 10.93 -0.05
CA VAL A 106 -26.39 10.21 -1.19
C VAL A 106 -27.72 10.85 -1.59
N ASN A 107 -28.54 11.23 -0.61
CA ASN A 107 -29.84 11.87 -0.84
C ASN A 107 -29.74 13.39 -1.05
N ARG A 108 -28.52 13.97 -1.03
CA ARG A 108 -28.24 15.41 -1.16
C ARG A 108 -28.99 16.26 -0.12
N GLN A 109 -29.18 15.71 1.07
CA GLN A 109 -29.81 16.38 2.22
C GLN A 109 -28.74 17.01 3.11
N PRO A 110 -29.06 18.05 3.92
CA PRO A 110 -28.17 18.57 4.94
C PRO A 110 -27.64 17.46 5.86
N VAL A 111 -26.38 17.57 6.28
CA VAL A 111 -25.81 16.65 7.28
C VAL A 111 -26.12 17.25 8.64
N LEU A 112 -26.77 16.49 9.52
CA LEU A 112 -27.18 16.94 10.84
C LEU A 112 -26.56 15.99 11.88
N CYS A 113 -25.67 16.53 12.71
CA CYS A 113 -24.93 15.78 13.70
C CYS A 113 -25.52 16.05 15.09
N ASN A 114 -26.02 15.02 15.77
CA ASN A 114 -26.64 15.15 17.11
C ASN A 114 -25.68 14.79 18.25
N ASP A 115 -24.45 14.37 17.93
CA ASP A 115 -23.52 13.66 18.80
C ASP A 115 -22.11 14.26 18.78
N ALA A 116 -21.98 15.55 18.51
CA ALA A 116 -20.69 16.22 18.37
C ALA A 116 -19.78 16.05 19.61
N ASP A 117 -18.59 15.50 19.41
CA ASP A 117 -17.48 15.46 20.37
C ASP A 117 -16.34 16.34 19.83
N GLY A 118 -16.28 17.58 20.30
CA GLY A 118 -15.34 18.58 19.76
C GLY A 118 -13.87 18.15 19.72
N GLY A 119 -13.43 17.28 20.65
CA GLY A 119 -12.05 16.76 20.66
C GLY A 119 -11.83 15.68 19.59
N LYS A 120 -12.72 14.70 19.52
CA LYS A 120 -12.66 13.61 18.52
C LYS A 120 -12.78 14.19 17.11
N THR A 121 -13.74 15.09 16.92
CA THR A 121 -14.07 15.69 15.64
C THR A 121 -12.91 16.51 15.06
N LEU A 122 -12.22 17.32 15.88
CA LEU A 122 -11.02 18.05 15.46
C LEU A 122 -9.88 17.11 15.04
N ARG A 123 -9.66 16.02 15.79
CA ARG A 123 -8.64 15.01 15.45
C ARG A 123 -8.93 14.36 14.09
N LEU A 124 -10.17 13.93 13.87
CA LEU A 124 -10.56 13.30 12.60
C LEU A 124 -10.42 14.28 11.44
N ARG A 125 -10.85 15.54 11.61
CA ARG A 125 -10.66 16.56 10.58
C ARG A 125 -9.18 16.74 10.22
N THR A 126 -8.32 16.84 11.24
CA THR A 126 -6.87 16.97 11.05
C THR A 126 -6.29 15.81 10.25
N LEU A 127 -6.69 14.57 10.55
CA LEU A 127 -6.22 13.37 9.84
C LEU A 127 -6.70 13.35 8.38
N ASN A 128 -7.96 13.72 8.14
CA ASN A 128 -8.51 13.82 6.79
C ASN A 128 -7.73 14.83 5.93
N ASP A 129 -7.50 16.03 6.47
CA ASP A 129 -6.80 17.10 5.77
C ASP A 129 -5.34 16.74 5.49
N ALA A 130 -4.69 16.02 6.41
CA ALA A 130 -3.34 15.49 6.18
C ALA A 130 -3.29 14.52 4.99
N MET A 131 -4.28 13.64 4.85
CA MET A 131 -4.37 12.72 3.73
C MET A 131 -4.65 13.44 2.40
N ILE A 132 -5.54 14.43 2.40
CA ILE A 132 -5.81 15.23 1.20
C ILE A 132 -4.58 16.01 0.78
N SER A 133 -3.92 16.69 1.72
CA SER A 133 -2.69 17.45 1.44
C SER A 133 -1.55 16.56 0.96
N ASN A 134 -1.50 15.30 1.40
CA ASN A 134 -0.48 14.37 0.97
C ASN A 134 -0.71 13.84 -0.45
N TYR A 135 -1.95 13.50 -0.79
CA TYR A 135 -2.30 12.91 -2.09
C TYR A 135 -2.63 13.93 -3.18
N ASP A 136 -3.01 15.16 -2.79
CA ASP A 136 -3.45 16.25 -3.66
C ASP A 136 -4.36 15.76 -4.82
N PRO A 137 -5.52 15.14 -4.50
CA PRO A 137 -6.35 14.51 -5.53
C PRO A 137 -6.97 15.56 -6.46
N ASN A 138 -6.48 15.65 -7.69
CA ASN A 138 -7.03 16.54 -8.72
C ASN A 138 -8.37 16.08 -9.32
N SER A 139 -8.92 14.95 -8.85
CA SER A 139 -10.15 14.35 -9.36
C SER A 139 -10.77 13.41 -8.33
N VAL A 140 -12.11 13.32 -8.36
CA VAL A 140 -12.92 12.50 -7.45
C VAL A 140 -14.10 11.83 -8.20
N PRO A 141 -14.47 10.57 -7.88
CA PRO A 141 -13.78 9.71 -6.95
C PRO A 141 -12.41 9.28 -7.52
N SER A 142 -11.41 9.20 -6.66
CA SER A 142 -10.09 8.67 -7.01
C SER A 142 -9.71 7.55 -6.05
N TYR A 143 -8.99 6.57 -6.60
CA TYR A 143 -8.64 5.34 -5.92
C TYR A 143 -7.14 5.16 -6.02
N TYR A 144 -6.54 4.77 -4.90
CA TYR A 144 -5.11 4.53 -4.83
C TYR A 144 -4.86 3.18 -4.18
N PHE A 145 -4.01 2.40 -4.82
CA PHE A 145 -3.47 1.16 -4.27
C PHE A 145 -1.97 1.35 -4.18
N GLY A 146 -1.40 1.20 -2.99
CA GLY A 146 0.03 1.35 -2.82
C GLY A 146 0.57 2.78 -3.00
N GLY A 147 -0.27 3.80 -2.84
CA GLY A 147 0.06 5.18 -3.23
C GLY A 147 0.01 5.44 -4.74
N GLN A 148 -0.21 4.41 -5.57
CA GLN A 148 -0.40 4.58 -7.00
C GLN A 148 -1.88 4.75 -7.33
N ARG A 149 -2.19 5.72 -8.19
CA ARG A 149 -3.56 5.93 -8.65
C ARG A 149 -3.98 4.77 -9.55
N VAL A 150 -5.15 4.19 -9.26
CA VAL A 150 -5.71 3.06 -9.99
C VAL A 150 -7.14 3.35 -10.43
N ASN A 151 -7.60 2.61 -11.46
CA ASN A 151 -8.99 2.64 -11.88
C ASN A 151 -9.77 1.53 -11.16
N VAL A 152 -11.07 1.73 -10.95
CA VAL A 152 -11.95 0.72 -10.33
C VAL A 152 -11.93 -0.60 -11.11
N SER A 153 -11.89 -0.55 -12.45
CA SER A 153 -11.79 -1.75 -13.29
C SER A 153 -10.43 -2.47 -13.19
N SER A 154 -9.38 -1.77 -12.76
CA SER A 154 -8.08 -2.37 -12.44
C SER A 154 -8.13 -3.06 -11.08
N LEU A 155 -8.83 -2.48 -10.09
CA LEU A 155 -9.08 -3.12 -8.79
C LEU A 155 -9.92 -4.38 -8.94
N GLU A 156 -10.98 -4.35 -9.74
CA GLU A 156 -11.81 -5.53 -10.03
C GLU A 156 -11.03 -6.61 -10.79
N ARG A 157 -10.13 -6.22 -11.68
CA ARG A 157 -9.22 -7.16 -12.35
C ARG A 157 -8.24 -7.75 -11.36
N PHE A 158 -7.63 -6.95 -10.51
CA PHE A 158 -6.75 -7.41 -9.44
C PHE A 158 -7.46 -8.41 -8.52
N GLN A 159 -8.67 -8.10 -8.07
CA GLN A 159 -9.53 -9.01 -7.31
C GLN A 159 -9.80 -10.30 -8.07
N LYS A 160 -10.22 -10.21 -9.34
CA LYS A 160 -10.49 -11.38 -10.18
C LYS A 160 -9.24 -12.20 -10.48
N ASP A 161 -8.07 -11.59 -10.53
CA ASP A 161 -6.80 -12.27 -10.76
C ASP A 161 -6.32 -12.96 -9.48
N ILE A 162 -6.54 -12.35 -8.30
CA ILE A 162 -6.40 -13.02 -6.99
C ILE A 162 -7.32 -14.25 -6.91
N ILE A 163 -8.56 -14.13 -7.40
CA ILE A 163 -9.55 -15.22 -7.33
C ILE A 163 -9.29 -16.31 -8.40
N ARG A 164 -8.84 -15.94 -9.61
CA ARG A 164 -8.72 -16.87 -10.75
C ARG A 164 -7.34 -17.49 -10.94
N ASN A 165 -6.26 -16.83 -10.53
CA ASN A 165 -4.89 -17.28 -10.83
C ASN A 165 -4.13 -17.71 -9.57
N ILE A 166 -4.61 -18.77 -8.91
CA ILE A 166 -4.09 -19.33 -7.65
C ILE A 166 -4.70 -18.56 -6.48
N MET A 167 -5.55 -19.24 -5.70
CA MET A 167 -5.94 -18.73 -4.39
C MET A 167 -4.64 -18.43 -3.63
N PRO A 168 -4.36 -17.17 -3.27
CA PRO A 168 -3.16 -16.87 -2.51
C PRO A 168 -3.18 -17.73 -1.27
N VAL A 169 -2.05 -18.36 -0.97
CA VAL A 169 -1.95 -19.15 0.25
C VAL A 169 -2.21 -18.19 1.40
N GLN A 170 -3.29 -18.41 2.14
CA GLN A 170 -3.61 -17.56 3.28
C GLN A 170 -2.61 -17.86 4.39
N LEU A 171 -1.68 -16.92 4.58
CA LEU A 171 -0.66 -17.01 5.59
C LEU A 171 -1.14 -16.30 6.86
N ASP A 172 -0.98 -16.95 8.00
CA ASP A 172 -1.00 -16.26 9.29
C ASP A 172 0.31 -15.51 9.46
N TRP A 173 0.31 -14.23 9.08
CA TRP A 173 1.50 -13.38 9.08
C TRP A 173 2.14 -13.22 10.46
N SER A 174 1.35 -13.33 11.54
CA SER A 174 1.87 -13.23 12.92
C SER A 174 2.89 -14.33 13.23
N ARG A 175 2.75 -15.49 12.58
CA ARG A 175 3.66 -16.62 12.71
C ARG A 175 5.04 -16.37 12.09
N TYR A 176 5.10 -15.48 11.10
CA TYR A 176 6.31 -15.21 10.33
C TYR A 176 7.04 -13.92 10.76
N GLU A 177 6.59 -13.28 11.83
CA GLU A 177 7.25 -12.10 12.42
C GLU A 177 8.77 -12.26 12.64
N PRO A 178 9.30 -13.44 13.03
CA PRO A 178 10.75 -13.60 13.19
C PRO A 178 11.58 -13.32 11.94
N ILE A 179 11.03 -13.51 10.73
CA ILE A 179 11.74 -13.23 9.47
C ILE A 179 11.32 -11.91 8.84
N ARG A 180 10.52 -11.11 9.54
CA ARG A 180 10.14 -9.76 9.13
C ARG A 180 11.33 -8.82 9.31
N ILE A 181 11.52 -7.91 8.36
CA ILE A 181 12.48 -6.83 8.47
C ILE A 181 11.93 -5.77 9.43
N ASP A 182 12.75 -5.34 10.39
CA ASP A 182 12.42 -4.19 11.24
C ASP A 182 12.43 -2.88 10.44
N GLN A 183 11.24 -2.40 10.11
CA GLN A 183 10.96 -1.14 9.44
C GLN A 183 10.37 -0.16 10.46
N GLN A 184 11.02 1.00 10.62
CA GLN A 184 10.62 1.99 11.63
C GLN A 184 9.27 2.63 11.28
N GLY A 185 8.29 2.53 12.19
CA GLY A 185 7.10 3.37 12.21
C GLY A 185 6.05 3.11 11.12
N HIS A 186 6.11 1.98 10.42
CA HIS A 186 5.20 1.70 9.31
C HIS A 186 4.71 0.25 9.26
N GLN A 187 3.44 0.07 8.90
CA GLN A 187 2.87 -1.20 8.49
C GLN A 187 2.55 -1.07 6.99
N GLY A 188 3.38 -1.69 6.14
CA GLY A 188 3.24 -1.65 4.68
C GLY A 188 1.86 -2.05 4.18
N LEU A 189 1.57 -1.71 2.92
CA LEU A 189 0.26 -1.88 2.24
C LEU A 189 -0.17 -3.34 2.08
N ALA A 190 0.81 -4.22 2.10
CA ALA A 190 0.70 -5.66 1.94
C ALA A 190 1.94 -6.30 2.57
N ASN A 191 1.86 -7.60 2.85
CA ASN A 191 3.02 -8.38 3.26
C ASN A 191 3.72 -8.91 2.01
N ALA A 192 5.03 -8.75 1.94
CA ALA A 192 5.83 -9.24 0.83
C ALA A 192 6.99 -10.07 1.33
N ILE A 193 7.23 -11.21 0.68
CA ILE A 193 8.33 -12.12 1.00
C ILE A 193 9.31 -12.09 -0.18
N VAL A 194 10.59 -11.93 0.11
CA VAL A 194 11.66 -12.23 -0.85
C VAL A 194 12.30 -13.55 -0.44
N PHE A 195 12.20 -14.54 -1.31
CA PHE A 195 12.92 -15.80 -1.19
C PHE A 195 14.30 -15.64 -1.82
N MET A 196 15.33 -15.72 -0.99
CA MET A 196 16.71 -15.60 -1.44
C MET A 196 17.19 -16.92 -2.07
N PRO A 197 17.98 -16.87 -3.16
CA PRO A 197 18.59 -18.06 -3.75
C PRO A 197 19.71 -18.61 -2.85
N ALA A 198 19.94 -19.93 -2.89
CA ALA A 198 20.97 -20.59 -2.09
C ALA A 198 22.40 -20.27 -2.52
N SER A 199 22.58 -19.90 -3.79
CA SER A 199 23.88 -19.59 -4.36
C SER A 199 24.45 -18.24 -3.87
N ARG A 200 23.63 -17.35 -3.27
CA ARG A 200 24.03 -15.97 -2.90
C ARG A 200 23.38 -15.49 -1.60
N PRO A 201 23.99 -15.77 -0.44
CA PRO A 201 23.43 -15.42 0.86
C PRO A 201 23.65 -13.96 1.28
N ASN A 202 23.89 -13.01 0.37
CA ASN A 202 24.11 -11.59 0.71
C ASN A 202 22.81 -10.88 1.14
N LYS A 203 22.22 -11.37 2.24
CA LYS A 203 20.99 -10.89 2.86
C LYS A 203 21.13 -9.45 3.36
N VAL A 204 22.33 -9.01 3.69
CA VAL A 204 22.59 -7.69 4.28
C VAL A 204 22.25 -6.55 3.30
N ASP A 205 22.65 -6.68 2.04
CA ASP A 205 22.42 -5.65 1.01
C ASP A 205 20.93 -5.54 0.66
N VAL A 206 20.26 -6.69 0.50
CA VAL A 206 18.82 -6.76 0.23
C VAL A 206 18.01 -6.24 1.42
N ALA A 207 18.36 -6.64 2.65
CA ALA A 207 17.64 -6.19 3.84
C ALA A 207 17.75 -4.67 4.04
N ALA A 208 18.93 -4.08 3.80
CA ALA A 208 19.13 -2.64 3.89
C ALA A 208 18.27 -1.88 2.87
N LEU A 209 18.15 -2.40 1.64
CA LEU A 209 17.33 -1.81 0.60
C LEU A 209 15.83 -1.91 0.92
N LEU A 210 15.36 -3.10 1.28
CA LEU A 210 13.95 -3.36 1.60
C LEU A 210 13.50 -2.62 2.86
N LYS A 211 14.41 -2.39 3.81
CA LYS A 211 14.13 -1.57 5.00
C LYS A 211 13.66 -0.16 4.64
N ASN A 212 14.15 0.40 3.54
CA ASN A 212 13.75 1.71 3.03
C ASN A 212 12.53 1.66 2.11
N ASP A 213 12.15 0.47 1.61
CA ASP A 213 10.96 0.28 0.79
C ASP A 213 9.73 0.11 1.67
N ILE A 214 9.13 1.24 2.03
CA ILE A 214 7.95 1.32 2.89
C ILE A 214 6.67 0.79 2.24
N ARG A 215 6.66 0.32 0.99
CA ARG A 215 5.40 -0.12 0.37
C ARG A 215 4.87 -1.42 0.96
N TYR A 216 5.74 -2.26 1.49
CA TYR A 216 5.40 -3.58 2.00
C TYR A 216 5.96 -3.81 3.39
N ASN A 217 5.29 -4.67 4.17
CA ASN A 217 5.91 -5.33 5.29
C ASN A 217 6.80 -6.44 4.72
N TRP A 218 8.10 -6.19 4.71
CA TRP A 218 9.04 -7.11 4.08
C TRP A 218 9.42 -8.26 5.00
N TYR A 219 9.43 -9.46 4.44
CA TYR A 219 9.94 -10.68 5.04
C TYR A 219 11.04 -11.23 4.13
N ILE A 220 12.14 -11.71 4.71
CA ILE A 220 13.21 -12.36 3.95
C ILE A 220 13.24 -13.83 4.31
N ALA A 221 12.83 -14.67 3.37
CA ALA A 221 12.93 -16.12 3.50
C ALA A 221 14.30 -16.59 2.96
N GLY A 222 15.04 -17.29 3.82
CA GLY A 222 16.34 -17.86 3.48
C GLY A 222 16.26 -19.15 2.67
N GLU A 223 17.38 -19.86 2.62
CA GLU A 223 17.46 -21.18 2.00
C GLU A 223 16.53 -22.19 2.64
N GLN A 224 16.12 -23.17 1.84
CA GLN A 224 15.46 -24.37 2.33
C GLN A 224 16.45 -25.16 3.19
N CYS A 225 16.16 -25.32 4.48
CA CYS A 225 16.93 -26.20 5.33
C CYS A 225 16.47 -27.66 5.12
N GLU A 226 17.43 -28.58 5.03
CA GLU A 226 17.15 -30.02 4.97
C GLU A 226 17.30 -30.66 6.37
N ALA A 227 16.31 -31.46 6.76
CA ALA A 227 16.32 -32.32 7.95
C ALA A 227 16.43 -31.61 9.34
N SER A 228 16.92 -32.34 10.35
CA SER A 228 16.86 -32.01 11.79
C SER A 228 17.58 -30.71 12.21
N ALA A 229 18.29 -30.06 11.30
CA ALA A 229 18.89 -28.75 11.52
C ALA A 229 17.85 -27.61 11.58
N CYS A 230 16.67 -27.79 10.96
CA CYS A 230 15.59 -26.80 10.96
C CYS A 230 14.93 -26.59 12.34
N ASP A 231 14.97 -27.59 13.21
CA ASP A 231 14.21 -27.53 14.48
C ASP A 231 14.81 -26.57 15.51
N GLN A 232 16.07 -26.17 15.33
CA GLN A 232 16.77 -25.27 16.26
C GLN A 232 16.83 -23.81 15.80
N ASP A 233 16.54 -23.52 14.53
CA ASP A 233 16.53 -22.16 13.99
C ASP A 233 15.12 -21.77 13.52
N ILE A 234 14.50 -20.85 14.26
CA ILE A 234 13.16 -20.34 13.98
C ILE A 234 13.06 -19.65 12.60
N HIS A 235 14.13 -19.01 12.14
CA HIS A 235 14.15 -18.35 10.82
C HIS A 235 14.23 -19.38 9.69
N ALA A 236 15.06 -20.41 9.86
CA ALA A 236 15.17 -21.51 8.89
C ALA A 236 13.86 -22.30 8.80
N LYS A 237 13.23 -22.60 9.94
CA LYS A 237 11.93 -23.25 10.01
C LYS A 237 10.83 -22.45 9.30
N ALA A 238 10.74 -21.15 9.60
CA ALA A 238 9.79 -20.25 8.95
C ALA A 238 10.02 -20.16 7.43
N SER A 239 11.28 -20.08 7.00
CA SER A 239 11.64 -20.01 5.57
C SER A 239 11.26 -21.30 4.83
N SER A 240 11.58 -22.47 5.40
CA SER A 240 11.22 -23.77 4.81
C SER A 240 9.71 -24.00 4.75
N GLU A 241 8.98 -23.63 5.79
CA GLU A 241 7.52 -23.71 5.79
C GLU A 241 6.91 -22.83 4.68
N LEU A 242 7.36 -21.58 4.56
CA LEU A 242 6.87 -20.67 3.52
C LEU A 242 7.17 -21.18 2.11
N ARG A 243 8.36 -21.76 1.88
CA ARG A 243 8.71 -22.38 0.58
C ARG A 243 7.76 -23.50 0.21
N LEU A 244 7.43 -24.38 1.17
CA LEU A 244 6.48 -25.48 0.95
C LEU A 244 5.07 -24.96 0.68
N LEU A 245 4.58 -24.05 1.52
CA LEU A 245 3.24 -23.48 1.40
C LEU A 245 3.03 -22.78 0.06
N LEU A 246 4.01 -21.97 -0.37
CA LEU A 246 3.94 -21.16 -1.58
C LEU A 246 4.49 -21.88 -2.81
N ASN A 247 4.88 -23.15 -2.68
CA ASN A 247 5.49 -23.97 -3.72
C ASN A 247 6.68 -23.28 -4.42
N VAL A 248 7.52 -22.61 -3.64
CA VAL A 248 8.75 -21.94 -4.11
C VAL A 248 9.92 -22.89 -3.96
N THR A 249 10.47 -23.35 -5.09
CA THR A 249 11.66 -24.20 -5.12
C THR A 249 12.93 -23.38 -4.92
N ASN A 250 14.05 -24.04 -4.62
CA ASN A 250 15.36 -23.40 -4.64
C ASN A 250 15.72 -23.02 -6.09
N THR A 251 15.39 -21.78 -6.45
CA THR A 251 15.72 -21.17 -7.73
C THR A 251 17.06 -20.42 -7.63
N GLU A 252 17.77 -20.29 -8.74
CA GLU A 252 18.97 -19.44 -8.83
C GLU A 252 18.62 -17.94 -8.75
N GLN A 253 17.37 -17.59 -8.98
CA GLN A 253 16.86 -16.22 -8.93
C GLN A 253 16.01 -15.97 -7.68
N PRO A 254 16.02 -14.74 -7.13
CA PRO A 254 15.09 -14.38 -6.07
C PRO A 254 13.64 -14.46 -6.52
N THR A 255 12.79 -15.06 -5.69
CA THR A 255 11.34 -15.12 -5.92
C THR A 255 10.64 -14.15 -4.99
N VAL A 256 9.76 -13.30 -5.54
CA VAL A 256 8.97 -12.35 -4.75
C VAL A 256 7.54 -12.84 -4.62
N VAL A 257 7.02 -12.79 -3.40
CA VAL A 257 5.64 -13.12 -3.08
C VAL A 257 4.99 -11.89 -2.45
N ILE A 258 3.78 -11.54 -2.88
CA ILE A 258 3.00 -10.43 -2.30
C ILE A 258 1.65 -10.98 -1.86
N ASN A 259 1.31 -10.84 -0.58
CA ASN A 259 0.08 -11.38 0.03
C ASN A 259 -0.20 -12.85 -0.33
N GLY A 260 0.84 -13.69 -0.31
CA GLY A 260 0.72 -15.12 -0.62
C GLY A 260 0.62 -15.47 -2.12
N MET A 261 0.82 -14.50 -3.01
CA MET A 261 0.89 -14.69 -4.46
C MET A 261 2.33 -14.60 -4.97
N VAL A 262 2.81 -15.66 -5.64
CA VAL A 262 4.11 -15.65 -6.32
C VAL A 262 4.07 -14.74 -7.55
N ILE A 263 4.94 -13.73 -7.57
CA ILE A 263 5.03 -12.75 -8.65
C ILE A 263 6.04 -13.24 -9.69
N GLN A 264 5.64 -13.24 -10.96
CA GLN A 264 6.54 -13.58 -12.06
C GLN A 264 7.56 -12.46 -12.30
N PRO A 265 8.84 -12.77 -12.61
CA PRO A 265 9.90 -11.76 -12.76
C PRO A 265 9.58 -10.63 -13.74
N GLU A 266 8.94 -10.93 -14.87
CA GLU A 266 8.53 -9.95 -15.87
C GLU A 266 7.49 -8.93 -15.37
N ARG A 267 6.85 -9.22 -14.23
CA ARG A 267 5.87 -8.34 -13.59
C ARG A 267 6.46 -7.49 -12.45
N TYR A 268 7.72 -7.67 -12.08
CA TYR A 268 8.33 -6.95 -10.96
C TYR A 268 8.24 -5.43 -11.11
N ALA A 269 8.36 -4.89 -12.33
CA ALA A 269 8.22 -3.45 -12.60
C ALA A 269 6.89 -2.83 -12.17
N TYR A 270 5.82 -3.64 -12.04
CA TYR A 270 4.52 -3.16 -11.56
C TYR A 270 4.42 -3.09 -10.04
N TYR A 271 5.26 -3.82 -9.32
CA TYR A 271 5.13 -4.02 -7.87
C TYR A 271 6.33 -3.51 -7.07
N LEU A 272 7.53 -3.50 -7.67
CA LEU A 272 8.79 -3.20 -7.01
C LEU A 272 9.38 -1.87 -7.50
N HIS A 273 10.35 -1.34 -6.78
CA HIS A 273 11.03 -0.09 -7.12
C HIS A 273 12.20 -0.45 -8.01
N ALA A 274 12.63 0.43 -8.91
CA ALA A 274 13.73 0.15 -9.83
C ALA A 274 14.97 -0.39 -9.09
N ASP A 275 15.39 0.27 -8.01
CA ASP A 275 16.54 -0.16 -7.20
C ASP A 275 16.38 -1.57 -6.61
N VAL A 276 15.15 -1.95 -6.21
CA VAL A 276 14.84 -3.30 -5.70
C VAL A 276 14.95 -4.31 -6.83
N ILE A 277 14.42 -3.98 -8.01
CA ILE A 277 14.49 -4.84 -9.18
C ILE A 277 15.94 -5.03 -9.60
N ASP A 278 16.70 -3.95 -9.73
CA ASP A 278 18.11 -3.97 -10.14
C ASP A 278 18.96 -4.77 -9.17
N THR A 279 18.69 -4.67 -7.87
CA THR A 279 19.39 -5.47 -6.86
C THR A 279 19.02 -6.96 -6.98
N LEU A 280 17.73 -7.29 -7.09
CA LEU A 280 17.27 -8.68 -7.24
C LEU A 280 17.73 -9.32 -8.55
N GLN A 281 17.80 -8.53 -9.63
CA GLN A 281 18.30 -8.97 -10.94
C GLN A 281 19.83 -9.01 -10.99
N GLY A 282 20.53 -8.11 -10.31
CA GLY A 282 21.98 -8.15 -10.13
C GLY A 282 22.46 -9.41 -9.41
N LEU A 283 21.61 -9.99 -8.56
CA LEU A 283 21.83 -11.32 -7.98
C LEU A 283 21.75 -12.46 -9.00
N THR A 284 21.36 -12.21 -10.25
CA THR A 284 21.28 -13.22 -11.34
C THR A 284 22.39 -13.09 -12.38
N ALA A 285 23.05 -11.93 -12.49
CA ALA A 285 23.91 -11.57 -13.62
C ALA A 285 25.43 -11.78 -13.39
N GLY A 286 25.82 -12.80 -12.62
CA GLY A 286 27.23 -13.11 -12.34
C GLY A 286 27.52 -14.59 -12.31
#